data_AF-A0A7K2FJZ9-F1
#
_entry.id   AF-A0A7K2FJZ9-F1
#
_cell.length_a   1.000
_cell.length_b   1.000
_cell.length_c   1.000
_cell.angle_alpha   90.00
_cell.angle_beta   90.00
_cell.angle_gamma   90.00
#
_symmetry.space_group_name_H-M   'P 1'
#
loop_
_entity.id
_entity.type
_entity.pdbx_description
1 polymer ?
#
loop_
_entity_poly.entity_id
_entity_poly.type
_entity_poly.pdbx_seq_one_letter_code
_entity_poly.pdbx_strand_id
1 'polypeptide(L)'
;EGARLRLDYTARSLWRVDRVIDEIRRDGPPYEAVRRVLRGFGAYAGEVIVRRTGAEWWLTDPDPCLRTPDGRLWTPMDEARRAYEGDGSLGVLCREAIGGR
;
A
#
# COMPACT_ATOMS: atom_id res chain seq x y z
N GLU A 1 15.08 -0.21 -21.73
CA GLU A 1 15.58 0.80 -20.77
C GLU A 1 14.60 0.84 -19.58
N GLY A 2 14.94 0.18 -18.48
CA GLY A 2 14.00 -0.03 -17.37
C GLY A 2 14.00 1.16 -16.42
N ALA A 3 12.90 1.91 -16.36
CA ALA A 3 12.69 2.90 -15.32
C ALA A 3 12.62 2.17 -13.96
N ARG A 4 13.71 2.23 -13.18
CA ARG A 4 13.71 1.67 -11.82
C ARG A 4 12.64 2.38 -11.00
N LEU A 5 11.70 1.63 -10.44
CA LEU A 5 10.71 2.16 -9.51
C LEU A 5 11.45 2.76 -8.30
N ARG A 6 11.43 4.10 -8.20
CA ARG A 6 12.08 4.80 -7.07
C ARG A 6 11.15 4.77 -5.87
N LEU A 7 11.49 3.91 -4.91
CA LEU A 7 10.80 3.71 -3.64
C LEU A 7 11.51 4.52 -2.54
N ASP A 8 11.25 5.83 -2.52
CA ASP A 8 11.92 6.81 -1.66
C ASP A 8 11.17 7.13 -0.34
N TYR A 9 10.24 6.26 0.04
CA TYR A 9 9.39 6.37 1.25
C TYR A 9 8.59 7.68 1.35
N THR A 10 8.22 8.24 0.21
CA THR A 10 7.38 9.45 0.12
C THR A 10 5.94 9.07 -0.20
N ALA A 11 4.97 9.87 0.23
CA ALA A 11 3.58 9.70 -0.23
C ALA A 11 3.49 9.76 -1.78
N ARG A 12 4.35 10.57 -2.42
CA ARG A 12 4.45 10.65 -3.88
C ARG A 12 4.85 9.32 -4.53
N SER A 13 5.72 8.54 -3.88
CA SER A 13 6.12 7.23 -4.41
C SER A 13 4.96 6.24 -4.48
N LEU A 14 3.94 6.36 -3.61
CA LEU A 14 2.77 5.47 -3.62
C LEU A 14 1.90 5.64 -4.86
N TRP A 15 1.78 6.85 -5.38
CA TRP A 15 1.12 7.07 -6.68
C TRP A 15 1.84 6.37 -7.84
N ARG A 16 3.17 6.18 -7.75
CA ARG A 16 3.91 5.38 -8.74
C ARG A 16 3.63 3.89 -8.55
N VAL A 17 3.52 3.44 -7.30
CA VAL A 17 3.14 2.06 -6.99
C VAL A 17 1.73 1.76 -7.50
N ASP A 18 0.77 2.66 -7.30
CA ASP A 18 -0.60 2.53 -7.83
C ASP A 18 -0.59 2.37 -9.36
N ARG A 19 0.27 3.13 -10.07
CA ARG A 19 0.42 2.95 -11.53
C ARG A 19 0.99 1.59 -11.90
N VAL A 20 1.98 1.09 -11.16
CA VAL A 20 2.52 -0.26 -11.39
C VAL A 20 1.46 -1.33 -11.14
N ILE A 21 0.64 -1.19 -10.09
CA ILE A 21 -0.47 -2.11 -9.82
C ILE A 21 -1.50 -2.07 -10.97
N ASP A 22 -1.85 -0.88 -11.47
CA ASP A 22 -2.76 -0.73 -12.61
C ASP A 22 -2.19 -1.34 -13.90
N GLU A 23 -0.89 -1.18 -14.15
CA GLU A 23 -0.20 -1.83 -15.28
C GLU A 23 -0.29 -3.37 -15.17
N ILE A 24 0.04 -3.93 -14.00
CA ILE A 24 -0.08 -5.38 -13.76
C ILE A 24 -1.53 -5.85 -13.93
N ARG A 25 -2.51 -5.10 -13.41
CA ARG A 25 -3.93 -5.42 -13.54
C ARG A 25 -4.38 -5.49 -15.00
N ARG A 26 -3.90 -4.59 -15.85
CA ARG A 26 -4.22 -4.58 -17.29
C ARG A 26 -3.64 -5.79 -18.02
N ASP A 27 -2.48 -6.28 -17.59
CA ASP A 27 -1.90 -7.52 -18.11
C ASP A 27 -2.71 -8.77 -17.69
N GLY A 28 -3.56 -8.64 -16.67
CA GLY A 28 -4.55 -9.65 -16.26
C GLY A 28 -4.01 -10.98 -15.73
N PRO A 29 -2.89 -11.05 -14.98
CA PRO A 29 -2.46 -12.30 -14.38
C PRO A 29 -3.46 -12.80 -13.30
N PRO A 30 -3.50 -14.10 -13.01
CA PRO A 30 -4.27 -14.58 -11.86
C PRO A 30 -3.70 -14.00 -10.56
N TYR A 31 -4.57 -13.71 -9.59
CA TYR A 31 -4.18 -13.09 -8.31
C TYR A 31 -3.04 -13.82 -7.61
N GLU A 32 -3.03 -15.16 -7.62
CA GLU A 32 -1.97 -15.95 -6.98
C GLU A 32 -0.57 -15.68 -7.54
N ALA A 33 -0.47 -15.33 -8.83
CA ALA A 33 0.82 -14.98 -9.44
C ALA A 33 1.35 -13.63 -8.94
N VAL A 34 0.47 -12.72 -8.51
CA VAL A 34 0.82 -11.37 -8.08
C VAL A 34 0.72 -11.16 -6.57
N ARG A 35 0.14 -12.10 -5.82
CA ARG A 35 -0.10 -11.99 -4.38
C ARG A 35 1.14 -11.56 -3.59
N ARG A 36 2.32 -12.13 -3.89
CA ARG A 36 3.57 -11.78 -3.21
C ARG A 36 4.03 -10.35 -3.49
N VAL A 37 3.90 -9.87 -4.73
CA VAL A 37 4.32 -8.50 -5.09
C VAL A 37 3.36 -7.46 -4.52
N LEU A 38 2.04 -7.74 -4.55
CA LEU A 38 1.03 -6.87 -3.93
C LEU A 38 1.24 -6.76 -2.42
N ARG A 39 1.56 -7.86 -1.74
CA ARG A 39 1.93 -7.83 -0.31
C ARG A 39 3.15 -6.95 -0.05
N GLY A 40 4.14 -6.97 -0.95
CA GLY A 40 5.31 -6.09 -0.89
C GLY A 40 4.95 -4.61 -1.06
N PHE A 41 4.03 -4.29 -1.99
CA PHE A 41 3.52 -2.94 -2.17
C PHE A 41 2.72 -2.44 -0.97
N GLY A 42 1.87 -3.29 -0.38
CA GLY A 42 1.17 -2.99 0.87
C GLY A 42 2.15 -2.75 2.03
N ALA A 43 3.14 -3.63 2.22
CA ALA A 43 4.18 -3.42 3.24
C ALA A 43 4.92 -2.08 3.05
N TYR A 44 5.27 -1.74 1.81
CA TYR A 44 5.90 -0.46 1.51
C TYR A 44 4.99 0.74 1.81
N ALA A 45 3.70 0.66 1.47
CA ALA A 45 2.73 1.69 1.82
C ALA A 45 2.62 1.87 3.34
N GLY A 46 2.62 0.76 4.09
CA GLY A 46 2.61 0.83 5.54
C GLY A 46 3.86 1.49 6.11
N GLU A 47 5.05 1.19 5.58
CA GLU A 47 6.29 1.86 5.96
C GLU A 47 6.25 3.38 5.70
N VAL A 48 5.61 3.82 4.61
CA VAL A 48 5.40 5.26 4.35
C VAL A 48 4.48 5.87 5.41
N ILE A 49 3.39 5.20 5.75
CA ILE A 49 2.42 5.69 6.74
C ILE A 49 3.07 5.77 8.13
N VAL A 50 3.73 4.71 8.61
CA VAL A 50 4.47 4.68 9.89
C VAL A 50 5.39 5.89 10.03
N ARG A 51 6.19 6.18 9.01
CA ARG A 51 7.15 7.31 9.03
C ARG A 51 6.49 8.69 9.02
N ARG A 52 5.25 8.80 8.53
CA ARG A 52 4.54 10.08 8.38
C ARG A 52 3.59 10.39 9.54
N THR A 53 3.07 9.36 10.19
CA THR A 53 2.02 9.49 11.20
C THR A 53 2.47 9.03 12.58
N GLY A 54 3.57 8.29 12.70
CA GLY A 54 3.94 7.60 13.93
C GLY A 54 3.07 6.38 14.22
N ALA A 55 2.37 5.84 13.20
CA ALA A 55 1.62 4.61 13.34
C ALA A 55 2.52 3.42 13.72
N GLU A 56 1.93 2.42 14.35
CA GLU A 56 2.60 1.19 14.77
C GLU A 56 2.04 -0.01 14.00
N TRP A 57 2.92 -0.96 13.68
CA TRP A 57 2.51 -2.25 13.10
C TRP A 57 1.93 -3.16 14.18
N TRP A 58 0.76 -3.70 13.90
CA TRP A 58 0.08 -4.66 14.74
C TRP A 58 -0.02 -5.99 13.97
N LEU A 59 0.59 -7.04 14.52
CA LEU A 59 0.55 -8.37 13.92
C LEU A 59 -0.86 -8.95 14.08
N THR A 60 -1.56 -9.07 12.96
CA THR A 60 -2.88 -9.69 12.86
C THR A 60 -2.80 -10.84 11.85
N ASP A 61 -3.69 -11.83 12.01
CA ASP A 61 -3.88 -12.90 11.04
C ASP A 61 -5.03 -12.50 10.08
N PRO A 62 -4.88 -12.57 8.75
CA PRO A 62 -3.75 -13.15 7.99
C PRO A 62 -2.59 -12.18 7.67
N ASP A 63 -2.81 -10.86 7.76
CA ASP A 63 -1.80 -9.84 7.43
C ASP A 63 -1.75 -8.72 8.48
N PRO A 64 -0.56 -8.12 8.74
CA PRO A 64 -0.43 -7.02 9.70
C PRO A 64 -1.24 -5.77 9.33
N CYS A 65 -1.79 -5.09 10.32
CA CYS A 65 -2.42 -3.78 10.17
C CYS A 65 -1.57 -2.67 10.82
N LEU A 66 -1.91 -1.42 10.54
CA LEU A 66 -1.32 -0.25 11.17
C LEU A 66 -2.32 0.38 12.14
N ARG A 67 -1.87 0.78 13.31
CA ARG A 67 -2.63 1.63 14.23
C ARG A 67 -2.03 3.03 14.27
N THR A 68 -2.78 4.04 13.84
CA THR A 68 -2.35 5.46 13.98
C THR A 68 -2.57 5.96 15.42
N PRO A 69 -1.90 7.07 15.83
CA PRO A 69 -2.07 7.62 17.19
C PRO A 69 -3.51 7.98 17.57
N ASP A 70 -4.36 8.36 16.61
CA ASP A 70 -5.80 8.58 16.77
C ASP A 70 -6.60 7.28 17.03
N GLY A 71 -5.94 6.12 17.00
CA GLY A 71 -6.54 4.82 17.27
C GLY A 71 -7.14 4.12 16.05
N ARG A 72 -7.16 4.76 14.87
CA ARG A 72 -7.67 4.16 13.63
C ARG A 72 -6.76 3.04 13.13
N LEU A 73 -7.37 2.05 12.49
CA LEU A 73 -6.69 0.90 11.89
C LEU A 73 -6.66 1.00 10.37
N TRP A 74 -5.54 0.61 9.77
CA TRP A 74 -5.33 0.63 8.31
C TRP A 74 -4.74 -0.70 7.84
N THR A 75 -5.24 -1.24 6.73
CA THR A 75 -4.89 -2.56 6.20
C THR A 75 -4.20 -2.44 4.85
N PRO A 76 -2.91 -2.05 4.80
CA PRO A 76 -2.26 -1.72 3.53
C PRO A 76 -2.08 -2.92 2.59
N MET A 77 -2.03 -4.15 3.12
CA MET A 77 -2.03 -5.37 2.29
C MET A 77 -3.38 -5.58 1.59
N ASP A 78 -4.47 -5.37 2.32
CA ASP A 78 -5.83 -5.43 1.76
C ASP A 78 -6.03 -4.31 0.73
N GLU A 79 -5.58 -3.10 1.02
CA GLU A 79 -5.66 -1.98 0.08
C GLU A 79 -4.87 -2.24 -1.21
N ALA A 80 -3.69 -2.86 -1.14
CA ALA A 80 -2.93 -3.24 -2.32
C ALA A 80 -3.67 -4.27 -3.18
N ARG A 81 -4.40 -5.19 -2.54
CA ARG A 81 -5.29 -6.13 -3.23
C ARG A 81 -6.47 -5.40 -3.87
N ARG A 82 -7.14 -4.51 -3.15
CA ARG A 82 -8.26 -3.72 -3.69
C ARG A 82 -7.83 -2.86 -4.87
N ALA A 83 -6.65 -2.24 -4.79
CA ALA A 83 -6.06 -1.50 -5.92
C ALA A 83 -5.85 -2.40 -7.15
N TYR A 84 -5.41 -3.64 -6.96
CA TYR A 84 -5.32 -4.63 -8.04
C TYR A 84 -6.68 -5.06 -8.59
N GLU A 85 -7.71 -5.15 -7.75
CA GLU A 85 -9.09 -5.43 -8.15
C GLU A 85 -9.78 -4.21 -8.80
N GLY A 86 -9.15 -3.02 -8.75
CA GLY A 86 -9.65 -1.77 -9.32
C GLY A 86 -10.49 -0.92 -8.36
N ASP A 87 -10.49 -1.23 -7.07
CA ASP A 87 -11.32 -0.63 -6.00
C ASP A 87 -10.48 -0.04 -4.85
N GLY A 88 -9.22 0.34 -5.10
CA GLY A 88 -8.33 0.86 -4.06
C GLY A 88 -7.20 1.73 -4.59
N SER A 89 -6.51 2.42 -3.68
CA SER A 89 -5.30 3.19 -3.95
C SER A 89 -4.46 3.36 -2.68
N LEU A 90 -3.19 2.96 -2.76
CA LEU A 90 -2.22 3.14 -1.68
C LEU A 90 -1.94 4.63 -1.43
N GLY A 91 -1.96 5.45 -2.49
CA GLY A 91 -1.85 6.90 -2.39
C GLY A 91 -3.01 7.53 -1.61
N VAL A 92 -4.25 7.08 -1.86
CA VAL A 92 -5.45 7.53 -1.13
C VAL A 92 -5.41 7.07 0.32
N LEU A 93 -5.15 5.79 0.57
CA LEU A 93 -4.99 5.23 1.93
C LEU A 93 -3.98 6.04 2.75
N CYS A 94 -2.81 6.33 2.17
CA CYS A 94 -1.78 7.11 2.85
C CYS A 94 -2.22 8.55 3.14
N ARG A 95 -2.91 9.20 2.19
CA ARG A 95 -3.44 10.56 2.38
C ARG A 95 -4.45 10.60 3.53
N GLU A 96 -5.35 9.63 3.59
CA GLU A 96 -6.36 9.54 4.65
C GLU A 96 -5.73 9.24 6.01
N ALA A 97 -4.75 8.34 6.07
CA ALA A 97 -4.00 8.06 7.28
C ALA A 97 -3.23 9.28 7.80
N ILE A 98 -2.69 10.13 6.91
CA ILE A 98 -2.00 11.37 7.26
C ILE A 98 -2.98 12.47 7.70
N GLY A 99 -4.14 12.54 7.05
CA GLY A 99 -5.15 13.58 7.29
C GLY A 99 -5.99 13.38 8.56
N GLY A 100 -6.00 12.19 9.14
CA GLY A 100 -6.69 11.89 10.40
C GLY A 100 -5.93 12.31 11.67
N ARG A 101 -5.15 13.39 11.62
CA ARG A 101 -4.38 13.92 12.75
C ARG A 101 -5.13 15.07 13.43
#